data_AF-A0A7X8WYR2-F1
#
_entry.id   AF-A0A7X8WYR2-F1
#
_cell.length_a   1.000
_cell.length_b   1.000
_cell.length_c   1.000
_cell.angle_alpha   90.00
_cell.angle_beta   90.00
_cell.angle_gamma   90.00
#
_symmetry.space_group_name_H-M   'P 1'
#
loop_
_entity.id
_entity.type
_entity.pdbx_description
1 polymer ?
#
loop_
_entity_poly.entity_id
_entity_poly.type
_entity_poly.pdbx_seq_one_letter_code
_entity_poly.pdbx_strand_id
1 'polypeptide(L)' 'IAAASIVAKVHRDSLMETYAELYPQYFFDQHKGYGTAIHLEALNSHGPCFIHRKTFRPISDNYKED' A
#
# COMPACT_ATOMS: atom_id res chain seq x y z
N ILE A 1 22.37 -11.60 -8.14
CA ILE A 1 21.55 -10.40 -7.83
C ILE A 1 20.23 -10.42 -8.60
N ALA A 2 20.24 -10.52 -9.94
CA ALA A 2 19.02 -10.50 -10.76
C ALA A 2 17.94 -11.52 -10.36
N ALA A 3 18.33 -12.78 -10.09
CA ALA A 3 17.38 -13.80 -9.67
C ALA A 3 16.65 -13.43 -8.35
N ALA A 4 17.38 -12.89 -7.38
CA ALA A 4 16.81 -12.48 -6.09
C ALA A 4 15.82 -11.31 -6.24
N SER A 5 16.12 -10.33 -7.09
CA SER A 5 15.21 -9.20 -7.35
C SER A 5 13.92 -9.64 -8.03
N ILE A 6 13.98 -10.64 -8.92
CA ILE A 6 12.78 -11.19 -9.58
C ILE A 6 11.90 -11.89 -8.55
N VAL A 7 12.47 -12.79 -7.74
CA VAL A 7 11.73 -13.50 -6.68
C VAL A 7 11.08 -12.52 -5.71
N ALA A 8 11.83 -11.50 -5.25
CA ALA A 8 11.32 -10.48 -4.33
C ALA A 8 10.15 -9.70 -4.93
N LYS A 9 10.23 -9.32 -6.21
CA LYS A 9 9.18 -8.56 -6.90
C LYS A 9 7.92 -9.39 -7.06
N VAL A 10 8.03 -10.61 -7.59
CA VAL A 10 6.87 -11.50 -7.82
C VAL A 10 6.16 -11.79 -6.51
N HIS A 11 6.92 -12.08 -5.44
CA HIS A 11 6.35 -12.32 -4.12
C HIS A 11 5.63 -11.08 -3.57
N ARG A 12 6.25 -9.89 -3.65
CA ARG A 12 5.62 -8.65 -3.18
C ARG A 12 4.34 -8.34 -3.94
N ASP A 13 4.30 -8.56 -5.25
CA ASP A 13 3.13 -8.25 -6.07
C ASP A 13 1.95 -9.16 -5.73
N SER A 14 2.22 -10.45 -5.49
CA SER A 14 1.22 -11.42 -5.01
C SER A 14 0.66 -11.04 -3.64
N LEU A 15 1.50 -10.58 -2.70
CA LEU A 15 1.01 -10.09 -1.40
C LEU A 15 0.07 -8.90 -1.52
N MET A 16 0.33 -7.99 -2.47
CA MET A 16 -0.54 -6.83 -2.69
C MET A 16 -1.89 -7.21 -3.29
N GLU A 17 -1.96 -8.30 -4.06
CA GLU A 17 -3.23 -8.85 -4.54
C GLU A 17 -4.05 -9.40 -3.37
N THR A 18 -3.44 -10.19 -2.48
CA THR A 18 -4.10 -10.64 -1.25
C THR A 18 -4.58 -9.48 -0.38
N TYR A 19 -3.80 -8.41 -0.26
CA TYR A 19 -4.23 -7.23 0.49
C TYR A 19 -5.34 -6.44 -0.20
N ALA A 20 -5.46 -6.50 -1.53
CA ALA A 20 -6.59 -5.90 -2.22
C ALA A 20 -7.89 -6.65 -1.87
N GLU A 21 -7.84 -7.95 -1.64
CA GLU A 21 -9.00 -8.71 -1.14
C GLU A 21 -9.35 -8.33 0.31
N LEU A 22 -8.35 -8.16 1.16
CA LEU A 22 -8.55 -7.79 2.57
C LEU A 22 -8.99 -6.33 2.76
N TYR A 23 -8.50 -5.43 1.92
CA TYR A 23 -8.77 -4.00 1.98
C TYR A 23 -9.15 -3.45 0.58
N PRO A 24 -10.33 -3.84 0.06
CA PRO A 24 -10.75 -3.56 -1.32
C PRO A 24 -10.82 -2.06 -1.65
N GLN A 25 -11.05 -1.21 -0.64
CA GLN A 25 -11.13 0.23 -0.82
C GLN A 25 -9.80 0.90 -1.23
N TYR A 26 -8.66 0.22 -1.04
CA TYR A 26 -7.34 0.80 -1.39
C TYR A 26 -6.76 0.25 -2.70
N PHE A 27 -7.41 -0.68 -3.40
CA PHE A 27 -6.97 -1.13 -4.74
C PHE A 27 -5.48 -1.51 -4.86
N PHE A 28 -4.96 -2.21 -3.84
CA PHE A 28 -3.53 -2.54 -3.75
C PHE A 28 -3.02 -3.38 -4.91
N ASP A 29 -3.87 -4.12 -5.59
CA ASP A 29 -3.58 -4.91 -6.78
C ASP A 29 -3.15 -4.02 -7.97
N GLN A 30 -3.65 -2.79 -8.06
CA GLN A 30 -3.37 -1.87 -9.18
C GLN A 30 -2.05 -1.12 -9.03
N HIS A 31 -1.70 -0.72 -7.80
CA HIS A 31 -0.54 0.14 -7.56
C HIS A 31 0.44 -0.39 -6.51
N LYS A 32 0.25 -1.60 -6.00
CA LYS A 32 1.21 -2.34 -5.15
C LYS A 32 1.70 -1.54 -3.91
N GLY A 33 0.82 -0.68 -3.38
CA GLY A 33 1.08 0.20 -2.24
C GLY A 33 1.88 1.48 -2.54
N TYR A 34 2.21 1.77 -3.80
CA TYR A 34 2.79 3.06 -4.18
C TYR A 34 1.74 4.19 -4.03
N GLY A 35 2.19 5.41 -3.73
CA GLY A 35 1.33 6.57 -3.51
C GLY A 35 0.81 7.19 -4.81
N THR A 36 0.01 6.45 -5.58
CA THR A 36 -0.69 6.94 -6.78
C THR A 36 -1.88 7.82 -6.39
N ALA A 37 -2.44 8.57 -7.35
CA ALA A 37 -3.62 9.39 -7.10
C ALA A 37 -4.79 8.59 -6.50
N ILE A 38 -5.06 7.39 -7.04
CA ILE A 38 -6.09 6.46 -6.54
C ILE A 38 -5.84 6.09 -5.07
N HIS A 39 -4.59 5.77 -4.72
CA HIS A 39 -4.25 5.40 -3.36
C HIS A 39 -4.38 6.57 -2.38
N LEU A 40 -3.99 7.78 -2.81
CA LEU A 40 -4.12 8.99 -2.01
C LEU A 40 -5.58 9.37 -1.80
N GLU A 41 -6.43 9.19 -2.81
CA GLU A 41 -7.87 9.38 -2.69
C GLU A 41 -8.49 8.39 -1.69
N ALA A 42 -8.16 7.10 -1.81
CA ALA A 42 -8.59 6.07 -0.86
C ALA A 42 -8.13 6.38 0.58
N LEU A 43 -6.88 6.84 0.77
CA LEU A 43 -6.37 7.29 2.06
C LEU A 43 -7.20 8.48 2.60
N ASN A 44 -7.50 9.47 1.78
CA ASN A 44 -8.32 10.61 2.20
C ASN A 44 -9.74 10.19 2.60
N SER A 45 -10.33 9.22 1.91
CA SER A 45 -11.70 8.74 2.18
C SER A 45 -11.80 7.79 3.36
N HIS A 46 -10.80 6.93 3.58
CA HIS A 46 -10.87 5.82 4.53
C HIS A 46 -9.82 5.85 5.65
N GLY A 47 -8.87 6.78 5.59
CA GLY A 47 -7.68 6.80 6.46
C GLY A 47 -6.65 5.73 6.08
N PRO A 48 -5.54 5.60 6.81
CA PRO A 48 -4.61 4.49 6.67
C PRO A 48 -5.16 3.21 7.34
N CYS A 49 -4.87 2.06 6.75
CA CYS A 49 -5.12 0.74 7.33
C CYS A 49 -3.86 0.17 8.01
N PHE A 50 -3.98 -1.05 8.56
CA PHE A 50 -2.94 -1.67 9.36
C PHE A 50 -1.60 -1.86 8.63
N ILE A 51 -1.63 -2.14 7.33
CA ILE A 51 -0.40 -2.39 6.55
C ILE A 51 0.28 -1.11 6.05
N HIS A 52 -0.33 0.05 6.23
CA HIS A 52 0.26 1.32 5.82
C HIS A 52 1.44 1.70 6.71
N ARG A 53 2.47 2.28 6.08
CA ARG A 53 3.65 2.76 6.79
C ARG A 53 3.40 4.15 7.35
N LYS A 54 3.02 4.22 8.62
CA LYS A 54 2.63 5.47 9.31
C LYS A 54 3.73 6.53 9.36
N THR A 55 4.99 6.12 9.27
CA THR A 55 6.15 7.04 9.25
C THR A 55 6.42 7.65 7.87
N PHE A 56 5.74 7.20 6.81
CA PHE A 56 5.95 7.69 5.46
C PHE A 56 4.97 8.82 5.15
N ARG A 57 5.44 9.88 4.49
CA ARG A 57 4.55 10.90 3.93
C ARG A 57 3.68 10.28 2.83
N PRO A 58 2.39 10.66 2.72
CA PRO A 58 1.68 11.70 3.47
C PRO A 58 1.06 11.24 4.80
N ILE A 59 1.21 9.97 5.16
CA ILE A 59 0.50 9.37 6.31
C ILE A 59 0.99 9.98 7.63
N SER A 60 2.30 10.15 7.78
CA SER A 60 2.92 10.76 8.97
C SER A 60 2.43 12.17 9.30
N ASP A 61 2.02 12.90 8.26
CA ASP A 61 1.65 14.31 8.38
C ASP A 61 0.15 14.46 8.67
N ASN A 62 -0.66 13.58 8.08
CA ASN A 62 -2.12 13.67 8.08
C ASN A 62 -2.81 12.76 9.11
N TYR A 63 -2.15 11.70 9.57
CA TYR A 63 -2.72 10.68 10.46
C TYR A 63 -1.73 10.37 11.58
N LYS A 64 -1.72 11.23 12.61
CA LYS A 64 -0.99 10.97 13.85
C LYS A 64 -1.83 10.07 14.73
N GLU A 65 -1.24 8.98 15.20
CA GLU A 65 -1.83 8.22 16.31
C GLU A 65 -1.53 8.96 17.62
N ASP A 66 -2.54 9.09 18.48
CA ASP A 66 -2.42 9.71 19.81
C ASP A 66 -1.55 8.89 20.77
#